data_AF-A0A0V0YHP9-F1
#
_entry.id   AF-A0A0V0YHP9-F1
#
_cell.length_a   1.000
_cell.length_b   1.000
_cell.length_c   1.000
_cell.angle_alpha   90.00
_cell.angle_beta   90.00
_cell.angle_gamma   90.00
#
_symmetry.space_group_name_H-M   'P 1'
#
loop_
_entity.id
_entity.type
_entity.pdbx_description
1 polymer ?
#
loop_
_entity_poly.entity_id
_entity_poly.type
_entity_poly.pdbx_seq_one_letter_code
_entity_poly.pdbx_strand_id
1 'polypeptide(L)'
;MVLHQEQKYNTNVSSFKQRKFRTKQFTFLFICAAVIIALVIALIVILLNKEVVKEISIEHKWPSPSNSLLLEFQKGAVAADNGICSEIGRDVLIKGGNAVDAAIATTICIGVFDAHSSGIGGGHFSTIYIKKDRRCFTVNARQTAPKAANESMFVGDAESSLFGSRSIAVPGEYKQFGGKLPWRDLLMPTANICRYGILISDALAMKLQENENYLFSPDSHLKIFINPETNRAYKAGEVMRRPELADALEQLANAADPVQLFYNGTMAKDMAVSSLKTICAIIEQNFHNLCKFQWEKI
;
A
#
# COMPACT_ATOMS: atom_id res chain seq x y z
N MET A 1 -27.84 66.84 82.42
CA MET A 1 -27.92 66.10 83.68
C MET A 1 -28.34 64.67 83.36
N VAL A 2 -27.50 63.70 83.73
CA VAL A 2 -27.80 62.25 83.93
C VAL A 2 -27.98 61.38 82.67
N LEU A 3 -26.86 60.73 82.33
CA LEU A 3 -26.62 59.28 82.19
C LEU A 3 -27.77 58.34 81.76
N HIS A 4 -27.42 57.54 80.73
CA HIS A 4 -27.49 56.07 80.61
C HIS A 4 -28.22 55.57 79.37
N GLN A 5 -27.44 55.11 78.39
CA GLN A 5 -27.87 54.06 77.47
C GLN A 5 -26.72 53.07 77.26
N GLU A 6 -26.87 51.87 77.85
CA GLU A 6 -26.13 50.69 77.44
C GLU A 6 -26.61 50.25 76.05
N GLN A 7 -25.70 50.26 75.08
CA GLN A 7 -25.89 49.59 73.79
C GLN A 7 -25.60 48.10 73.94
N LYS A 8 -26.65 47.28 73.81
CA LYS A 8 -26.51 45.84 73.56
C LYS A 8 -25.96 45.63 72.15
N TYR A 9 -24.69 45.24 72.10
CA TYR A 9 -24.02 44.72 70.91
C TYR A 9 -24.47 43.27 70.66
N ASN A 10 -24.67 42.95 69.37
CA ASN A 10 -24.40 41.66 68.72
C ASN A 10 -25.56 40.66 68.44
N THR A 11 -26.08 40.68 67.21
CA THR A 11 -26.62 39.50 66.49
C THR A 11 -26.44 39.65 64.96
N ASN A 12 -25.22 39.83 64.45
CA ASN A 12 -24.99 39.83 62.98
C ASN A 12 -23.84 38.93 62.48
N VAL A 13 -23.29 38.06 63.33
CA VAL A 13 -22.16 37.18 62.96
C VAL A 13 -22.60 35.84 62.36
N SER A 14 -23.84 35.38 62.58
CA SER A 14 -24.32 34.08 62.10
C SER A 14 -24.71 34.06 60.61
N SER A 15 -25.27 35.15 60.08
CA SER A 15 -25.79 35.20 58.70
C SER A 15 -24.67 35.24 57.64
N PHE A 16 -23.53 35.85 57.95
CA PHE A 16 -22.41 35.99 57.01
C PHE A 16 -21.62 34.68 56.82
N LYS A 17 -21.47 33.87 57.87
CA LYS A 17 -20.82 32.55 57.79
C LYS A 17 -21.64 31.54 56.99
N GLN A 18 -22.96 31.54 57.15
CA GLN A 18 -23.87 30.67 56.38
C GLN A 18 -23.84 30.97 54.87
N ARG A 19 -23.75 32.26 54.49
CA ARG A 19 -23.74 32.68 53.08
C ARG A 19 -22.46 32.26 52.34
N LYS A 20 -21.30 32.30 53.02
CA LYS A 20 -19.99 31.90 52.48
C LYS A 20 -19.81 30.38 52.37
N PHE A 21 -20.49 29.62 53.23
CA PHE A 21 -20.48 28.15 53.21
C PHE A 21 -21.34 27.60 52.05
N ARG A 22 -22.52 28.19 51.82
CA ARG A 22 -23.40 27.86 50.68
C ARG A 22 -22.73 28.10 49.33
N THR A 23 -22.01 29.22 49.15
CA THR A 23 -21.35 29.54 47.87
C THR A 23 -20.22 28.57 47.52
N LYS A 24 -19.44 28.10 48.52
CA LYS A 24 -18.41 27.07 48.34
C LYS A 24 -18.99 25.69 48.00
N GLN A 25 -20.13 25.33 48.57
CA GLN A 25 -20.85 24.10 48.22
C GLN A 25 -21.36 24.14 46.77
N PHE A 26 -21.89 25.28 46.32
CA PHE A 26 -22.31 25.44 44.92
C PHE A 26 -21.12 25.37 43.95
N THR A 27 -19.99 26.01 44.26
CA THR A 27 -18.79 25.92 43.40
C THR A 27 -18.24 24.50 43.33
N PHE A 28 -18.22 23.76 44.44
CA PHE A 28 -17.82 22.36 44.47
C PHE A 28 -18.74 21.47 43.63
N LEU A 29 -20.06 21.66 43.74
CA LEU A 29 -21.06 20.95 42.92
C LEU A 29 -20.90 21.25 41.43
N PHE A 30 -20.63 22.51 41.06
CA PHE A 30 -20.36 22.89 39.67
C PHE A 30 -19.09 22.26 39.11
N ILE A 31 -18.01 22.19 39.89
CA ILE A 31 -16.76 21.53 39.48
C ILE A 31 -16.98 20.03 39.29
N CYS A 32 -17.67 19.37 40.23
CA CYS A 32 -18.02 17.95 40.09
C CYS A 32 -18.88 17.69 38.84
N ALA A 33 -19.87 18.54 38.57
CA ALA A 33 -20.70 18.42 37.37
C ALA A 33 -19.88 18.59 36.08
N ALA A 34 -18.95 19.56 36.05
CA ALA A 34 -18.08 19.79 34.89
C ALA A 34 -17.14 18.60 34.63
N VAL A 35 -16.58 17.99 35.68
CA VAL A 35 -15.73 16.79 35.57
C VAL A 35 -16.53 15.60 35.05
N ILE A 36 -17.75 15.40 35.54
CA ILE A 36 -18.63 14.33 35.06
C ILE A 36 -18.96 14.53 33.58
N ILE A 37 -19.29 15.75 33.16
CA ILE A 37 -19.55 16.08 31.75
C ILE A 37 -18.31 15.79 30.89
N ALA A 38 -17.12 16.19 31.34
CA ALA A 38 -15.88 15.92 30.61
C ALA A 38 -15.59 14.42 30.47
N LEU A 39 -15.83 13.63 31.53
CA LEU A 39 -15.68 12.17 31.50
C LEU A 39 -16.70 11.51 30.58
N VAL A 40 -17.95 11.99 30.56
CA VAL A 40 -18.99 11.51 29.64
C VAL A 40 -18.62 11.83 28.19
N ILE A 41 -18.13 13.04 27.90
CA ILE A 41 -17.65 13.40 26.56
C ILE A 41 -16.48 12.52 26.14
N ALA A 42 -15.50 12.30 27.02
CA ALA A 42 -14.37 11.43 26.74
C ALA A 42 -14.82 9.98 26.46
N LEU A 43 -15.78 9.47 27.24
CA LEU A 43 -16.36 8.15 27.03
C LEU A 43 -17.11 8.07 25.70
N ILE A 44 -17.90 9.10 25.34
CA ILE A 44 -18.58 9.18 24.04
C ILE A 44 -17.57 9.19 22.90
N VAL A 45 -16.48 9.96 22.99
CA VAL A 45 -15.41 9.97 21.99
C VAL A 45 -14.74 8.59 21.85
N ILE A 46 -14.48 7.91 22.96
CA ILE A 46 -13.93 6.54 22.94
C ILE A 46 -14.91 5.55 22.29
N LEU A 47 -16.20 5.66 22.58
CA LEU A 47 -17.23 4.80 22.00
C LEU A 47 -17.44 5.07 20.50
N LEU A 48 -17.44 6.34 20.08
CA LEU A 48 -17.51 6.70 18.66
C LEU A 48 -16.26 6.25 17.90
N ASN A 49 -15.07 6.34 18.50
CA ASN A 49 -13.85 5.81 17.90
C ASN A 49 -13.85 4.27 17.82
N LYS A 50 -14.47 3.56 18.77
CA LYS A 50 -14.60 2.10 18.68
C LYS A 50 -15.46 1.66 17.50
N GLU A 51 -16.54 2.38 17.21
CA GLU A 51 -17.38 2.12 16.03
C GLU A 51 -16.60 2.38 14.72
N VAL A 52 -15.82 3.46 14.65
CA VAL A 52 -14.96 3.77 13.49
C VAL A 52 -13.84 2.75 13.30
N VAL A 53 -13.23 2.25 14.38
CA VAL A 53 -12.19 1.20 14.29
C VAL A 53 -12.78 -0.16 13.89
N LYS A 54 -14.04 -0.43 14.26
CA LYS A 54 -14.73 -1.67 13.89
C LYS A 54 -15.12 -1.72 12.41
N GLU A 55 -15.28 -0.57 11.76
CA GLU A 55 -15.48 -0.49 10.29
C GLU A 55 -14.18 -0.69 9.48
N ILE A 56 -12.99 -0.64 10.11
CA ILE A 56 -11.68 -0.82 9.44
C ILE A 56 -11.17 -2.27 9.55
N SER A 57 -11.89 -3.17 10.23
CA SER A 57 -11.76 -4.60 9.94
C SER A 57 -12.63 -4.92 8.73
N ILE A 58 -12.09 -4.65 7.53
CA ILE A 58 -12.63 -5.24 6.31
C ILE A 58 -12.36 -6.75 6.42
N GLU A 59 -13.23 -7.47 7.13
CA GLU A 59 -13.37 -8.91 6.98
C GLU A 59 -13.93 -9.09 5.57
N HIS A 60 -13.05 -9.04 4.58
CA HIS A 60 -13.37 -9.41 3.22
C HIS A 60 -13.78 -10.88 3.29
N LYS A 61 -15.09 -11.12 3.36
CA LYS A 61 -15.66 -12.47 3.28
C LYS A 61 -15.51 -12.93 1.83
N TRP A 62 -14.33 -13.43 1.54
CA TRP A 62 -14.03 -14.12 0.30
C TRP A 62 -15.02 -15.28 0.15
N PRO A 63 -15.65 -15.46 -1.01
CA PRO A 63 -16.35 -16.71 -1.27
C PRO A 63 -15.35 -17.85 -1.07
N SER A 64 -15.73 -18.85 -0.29
CA SER A 64 -14.88 -20.03 -0.09
C SER A 64 -14.45 -20.57 -1.45
N PRO A 65 -13.19 -21.05 -1.60
CA PRO A 65 -12.74 -21.73 -2.80
C PRO A 65 -13.79 -22.76 -3.24
N SER A 66 -13.98 -22.91 -4.55
CA SER A 66 -14.89 -23.92 -5.08
C SER A 66 -14.60 -25.28 -4.43
N ASN A 67 -15.62 -25.93 -3.87
CA ASN A 67 -15.54 -27.29 -3.33
C ASN A 67 -15.32 -28.36 -4.42
N SER A 68 -15.01 -27.96 -5.65
CA SER A 68 -14.71 -28.90 -6.73
C SER A 68 -13.41 -29.62 -6.42
N LEU A 69 -13.53 -30.88 -5.97
CA LEU A 69 -12.41 -31.80 -5.74
C LEU A 69 -11.52 -31.99 -6.98
N LEU A 70 -12.07 -31.71 -8.17
CA LEU A 70 -11.41 -31.83 -9.48
C LEU A 70 -11.01 -30.48 -10.09
N LEU A 71 -11.32 -29.35 -9.41
CA LEU A 71 -11.13 -27.99 -9.94
C LEU A 71 -11.78 -27.79 -11.32
N GLU A 72 -12.97 -28.37 -11.52
CA GLU A 72 -13.76 -28.14 -12.74
C GLU A 72 -14.47 -26.79 -12.70
N PHE A 73 -14.19 -25.94 -13.70
CA PHE A 73 -14.79 -24.62 -13.86
C PHE A 73 -15.51 -24.50 -15.21
N GLN A 74 -16.73 -23.97 -15.22
CA GLN A 74 -17.53 -23.89 -16.44
C GLN A 74 -17.11 -22.75 -17.40
N LYS A 75 -16.51 -21.67 -16.89
CA LYS A 75 -16.24 -20.43 -17.67
C LYS A 75 -14.78 -20.00 -17.68
N GLY A 76 -14.05 -20.18 -16.59
CA GLY A 76 -12.67 -19.77 -16.46
C GLY A 76 -12.15 -19.96 -15.03
N ALA A 77 -10.83 -19.92 -14.89
CA ALA A 77 -10.14 -20.08 -13.62
C ALA A 77 -8.93 -19.15 -13.58
N VAL A 78 -8.56 -18.73 -12.37
CA VAL A 78 -7.33 -17.99 -12.09
C VAL A 78 -6.68 -18.65 -10.89
N ALA A 79 -5.38 -18.92 -11.00
CA ALA A 79 -4.56 -19.46 -9.92
C ALA A 79 -3.31 -18.60 -9.79
N ALA A 80 -2.99 -18.22 -8.56
CA ALA A 80 -1.82 -17.43 -8.20
C ALA A 80 -1.39 -17.75 -6.76
N ASP A 81 -0.17 -17.37 -6.41
CA ASP A 81 0.45 -17.67 -5.11
C ASP A 81 -0.28 -17.00 -3.94
N ASN A 82 -1.12 -16.00 -4.23
CA ASN A 82 -1.99 -15.33 -3.26
C ASN A 82 -3.47 -15.47 -3.63
N GLY A 83 -4.29 -15.87 -2.65
CA GLY A 83 -5.73 -16.06 -2.81
C GLY A 83 -6.44 -14.78 -3.24
N ILE A 84 -6.15 -13.64 -2.60
CA ILE A 84 -6.74 -12.33 -2.93
C ILE A 84 -6.45 -11.96 -4.38
N CYS A 85 -5.24 -12.23 -4.85
CA CYS A 85 -4.85 -11.94 -6.23
C CYS A 85 -5.50 -12.87 -7.26
N SER A 86 -5.75 -14.13 -6.89
CA SER A 86 -6.58 -15.05 -7.69
C SER A 86 -8.01 -14.53 -7.82
N GLU A 87 -8.56 -13.96 -6.74
CA GLU A 87 -9.91 -13.42 -6.70
C GLU A 87 -10.06 -12.12 -7.49
N ILE A 88 -9.07 -11.23 -7.45
CA ILE A 88 -9.03 -10.05 -8.33
C ILE A 88 -9.07 -10.47 -9.81
N GLY A 89 -8.28 -11.48 -10.19
CA GLY A 89 -8.29 -12.01 -11.55
C GLY A 89 -9.63 -12.66 -11.92
N ARG A 90 -10.23 -13.43 -11.01
CA ARG A 90 -11.58 -13.99 -11.18
C ARG A 90 -12.61 -12.89 -11.39
N ASP A 91 -12.57 -11.83 -10.60
CA ASP A 91 -13.52 -10.72 -10.68
C ASP A 91 -13.39 -9.96 -12.01
N VAL A 92 -12.18 -9.86 -12.55
CA VAL A 92 -11.92 -9.37 -13.91
C VAL A 92 -12.57 -10.27 -14.97
N LEU A 93 -12.50 -11.60 -14.85
CA LEU A 93 -13.21 -12.52 -15.74
C LEU A 93 -14.73 -12.34 -15.62
N ILE A 94 -15.26 -12.18 -14.41
CA ILE A 94 -16.70 -11.96 -14.15
C ILE A 94 -17.18 -10.66 -14.82
N LYS A 95 -16.35 -9.61 -14.80
CA LYS A 95 -16.62 -8.33 -15.49
C LYS A 95 -16.55 -8.43 -17.03
N GLY A 96 -16.27 -9.61 -17.58
CA GLY A 96 -16.24 -9.85 -19.02
C GLY A 96 -14.89 -9.58 -19.67
N GLY A 97 -13.83 -9.47 -18.87
CA GLY A 97 -12.44 -9.52 -19.33
C GLY A 97 -12.04 -10.91 -19.83
N ASN A 98 -10.92 -10.98 -20.54
CA ASN A 98 -10.34 -12.22 -21.02
C ASN A 98 -9.24 -12.73 -20.06
N ALA A 99 -8.61 -13.85 -20.41
CA ALA A 99 -7.52 -14.43 -19.60
C ALA A 99 -6.30 -13.50 -19.45
N VAL A 100 -6.04 -12.63 -20.44
CA VAL A 100 -4.95 -11.65 -20.38
C VAL A 100 -5.30 -10.51 -19.42
N ASP A 101 -6.54 -9.99 -19.48
CA ASP A 101 -7.02 -8.99 -18.51
C ASP A 101 -6.88 -9.51 -17.07
N ALA A 102 -7.33 -10.75 -16.83
CA ALA A 102 -7.23 -11.39 -15.52
C ALA A 102 -5.78 -11.57 -15.08
N ALA A 103 -4.90 -12.04 -15.97
CA ALA A 103 -3.48 -12.18 -15.69
C ALA A 103 -2.80 -10.86 -15.34
N ILE A 104 -3.14 -9.76 -16.04
CA ILE A 104 -2.61 -8.41 -15.73
C ILE A 104 -2.99 -8.02 -14.29
N ALA A 105 -4.29 -8.05 -13.97
CA ALA A 105 -4.76 -7.63 -12.64
C ALA A 105 -4.19 -8.51 -11.52
N THR A 106 -4.11 -9.82 -11.74
CA THR A 106 -3.50 -10.76 -10.80
C THR A 106 -2.01 -10.50 -10.62
N THR A 107 -1.25 -10.30 -11.70
CA THR A 107 0.22 -10.09 -11.62
C THR A 107 0.55 -8.80 -10.86
N ILE A 108 -0.19 -7.73 -11.12
CA ILE A 108 -0.02 -6.46 -10.39
C ILE A 108 -0.33 -6.65 -8.89
N CYS A 109 -1.36 -7.43 -8.56
CA CYS A 109 -1.65 -7.78 -7.17
C CYS A 109 -0.54 -8.61 -6.52
N ILE A 110 0.00 -9.62 -7.22
CA ILE A 110 1.10 -10.45 -6.68
C ILE A 110 2.32 -9.57 -6.39
N GLY A 111 2.64 -8.59 -7.24
CA GLY A 111 3.72 -7.65 -6.97
C GLY A 111 3.54 -6.76 -5.73
N VAL A 112 2.34 -6.75 -5.15
CA VAL A 112 2.02 -6.06 -3.90
C VAL A 112 2.15 -6.99 -2.69
N PHE A 113 1.55 -8.18 -2.75
CA PHE A 113 1.56 -9.14 -1.64
C PHE A 113 2.89 -9.90 -1.53
N ASP A 114 3.47 -10.27 -2.66
CA ASP A 114 4.69 -11.07 -2.78
C ASP A 114 5.81 -10.20 -3.38
N ALA A 115 5.98 -9.00 -2.82
CA ALA A 115 6.92 -7.98 -3.30
C ALA A 115 8.40 -8.40 -3.29
N HIS A 116 8.74 -9.52 -2.65
CA HIS A 116 10.06 -10.14 -2.69
C HIS A 116 10.29 -10.97 -3.97
N SER A 117 9.23 -11.28 -4.72
CA SER A 117 9.25 -12.16 -5.89
C SER A 117 8.87 -11.44 -7.19
N SER A 118 7.95 -10.49 -7.15
CA SER A 118 7.52 -9.74 -8.35
C SER A 118 7.17 -8.28 -8.06
N GLY A 119 6.91 -7.49 -9.11
CA GLY A 119 6.51 -6.09 -8.99
C GLY A 119 6.61 -5.31 -10.28
N ILE A 120 6.02 -4.11 -10.31
CA ILE A 120 5.98 -3.24 -11.50
C ILE A 120 7.36 -2.72 -11.96
N GLY A 121 8.37 -2.77 -11.09
CA GLY A 121 9.77 -2.52 -11.44
C GLY A 121 10.48 -3.73 -12.07
N GLY A 122 9.77 -4.85 -12.21
CA GLY A 122 10.27 -6.11 -12.70
C GLY A 122 10.11 -6.31 -14.20
N GLY A 123 9.80 -7.53 -14.59
CA GLY A 123 9.54 -7.97 -15.94
C GLY A 123 9.01 -9.41 -15.91
N HIS A 124 8.37 -9.84 -16.98
CA HIS A 124 7.69 -11.13 -17.00
C HIS A 124 7.93 -11.90 -18.31
N PHE A 125 7.49 -13.16 -18.29
CA PHE A 125 7.28 -13.95 -19.50
C PHE A 125 5.83 -14.42 -19.49
N SER A 126 5.16 -14.38 -20.63
CA SER A 126 3.78 -14.85 -20.72
C SER A 126 3.59 -15.68 -21.96
N THR A 127 3.03 -16.87 -21.82
CA THR A 127 2.63 -17.72 -22.94
C THR A 127 1.12 -17.67 -23.07
N ILE A 128 0.64 -17.15 -24.20
CA ILE A 128 -0.77 -16.84 -24.41
C ILE A 128 -1.27 -17.67 -25.59
N TYR A 129 -2.32 -18.45 -25.34
CA TYR A 129 -3.03 -19.20 -26.37
C TYR A 129 -4.34 -18.48 -26.75
N ILE A 130 -4.43 -18.03 -28.00
CA ILE A 130 -5.67 -17.47 -28.55
C ILE A 130 -6.42 -18.57 -29.29
N LYS A 131 -7.51 -19.06 -28.68
CA LYS A 131 -8.36 -20.10 -29.24
C LYS A 131 -8.93 -19.75 -30.62
N LYS A 132 -9.35 -18.49 -30.81
CA LYS A 132 -9.95 -18.01 -32.09
C LYS A 132 -9.01 -18.26 -33.26
N ASP A 133 -7.73 -17.99 -33.07
CA ASP A 133 -6.71 -18.09 -34.11
C ASP A 133 -5.96 -19.42 -34.04
N ARG A 134 -6.21 -20.24 -33.00
CA ARG A 134 -5.48 -21.48 -32.67
C ARG A 134 -3.97 -21.25 -32.60
N ARG A 135 -3.55 -20.12 -32.06
CA ARG A 135 -2.15 -19.69 -32.00
C ARG A 135 -1.70 -19.53 -30.57
N CYS A 136 -0.47 -19.96 -30.33
CA CYS A 136 0.30 -19.64 -29.14
C CYS A 136 1.30 -18.54 -29.49
N PHE A 137 1.53 -17.61 -28.56
CA PHE A 137 2.65 -16.70 -28.62
C PHE A 137 3.20 -16.46 -27.23
N THR A 138 4.49 -16.16 -27.17
CA THR A 138 5.17 -15.83 -25.93
C THR A 138 5.57 -14.36 -25.96
N VAL A 139 5.25 -13.66 -24.88
CA VAL A 139 5.74 -12.31 -24.59
C VAL A 139 6.98 -12.45 -23.73
N ASN A 140 8.10 -11.93 -24.23
CA ASN A 140 9.30 -11.72 -23.45
C ASN A 140 9.36 -10.24 -23.02
N ALA A 141 9.02 -10.01 -21.76
CA ALA A 141 9.07 -8.73 -21.09
C ALA A 141 10.19 -8.73 -20.02
N ARG A 142 11.27 -9.48 -20.25
CA ARG A 142 12.47 -9.43 -19.41
C ARG A 142 13.06 -8.03 -19.41
N GLN A 143 13.58 -7.63 -18.26
CA GLN A 143 14.31 -6.38 -18.11
C GLN A 143 15.52 -6.32 -19.06
N THR A 144 15.88 -5.12 -19.47
CA THR A 144 17.04 -4.88 -20.34
C THR A 144 18.09 -4.07 -19.61
N ALA A 145 19.36 -4.37 -19.82
CA ALA A 145 20.45 -3.57 -19.27
C ALA A 145 20.32 -2.10 -19.73
N PRO A 146 20.51 -1.11 -18.84
CA PRO A 146 20.50 0.29 -19.23
C PRO A 146 21.63 0.59 -20.23
N LYS A 147 21.48 1.64 -21.04
CA LYS A 147 22.46 2.01 -22.08
C LYS A 147 23.87 2.28 -21.54
N ALA A 148 23.99 2.73 -20.29
CA ALA A 148 25.26 3.01 -19.64
C ALA A 148 25.93 1.76 -19.03
N ALA A 149 25.25 0.60 -19.03
CA ALA A 149 25.82 -0.64 -18.53
C ALA A 149 27.04 -1.04 -19.37
N ASN A 150 28.05 -1.62 -18.72
CA ASN A 150 29.26 -2.11 -19.38
C ASN A 150 29.77 -3.38 -18.69
N GLU A 151 30.62 -4.14 -19.39
CA GLU A 151 31.10 -5.45 -18.95
C GLU A 151 31.84 -5.40 -17.60
N SER A 152 32.52 -4.30 -17.30
CA SER A 152 33.31 -4.13 -16.09
C SER A 152 32.55 -3.51 -14.92
N MET A 153 31.27 -3.16 -15.08
CA MET A 153 30.57 -2.29 -14.13
C MET A 153 30.37 -2.89 -12.73
N PHE A 154 30.67 -4.17 -12.51
CA PHE A 154 30.62 -4.84 -11.20
C PHE A 154 31.95 -5.48 -10.80
N VAL A 155 33.02 -5.26 -11.56
CA VAL A 155 34.34 -5.80 -11.24
C VAL A 155 34.85 -5.13 -9.95
N GLY A 156 35.19 -5.94 -8.94
CA GLY A 156 35.61 -5.48 -7.62
C GLY A 156 34.48 -5.08 -6.67
N ASP A 157 33.22 -5.16 -7.12
CA ASP A 157 32.03 -4.82 -6.32
C ASP A 157 30.81 -5.63 -6.82
N ALA A 158 30.87 -6.93 -6.60
CA ALA A 158 29.81 -7.86 -7.02
C ALA A 158 28.51 -7.67 -6.23
N GLU A 159 28.58 -7.16 -5.00
CA GLU A 159 27.39 -6.91 -4.17
C GLU A 159 26.48 -5.84 -4.79
N SER A 160 27.07 -4.82 -5.45
CA SER A 160 26.32 -3.80 -6.19
C SER A 160 25.55 -4.33 -7.41
N SER A 161 25.76 -5.59 -7.82
CA SER A 161 24.92 -6.24 -8.83
C SER A 161 23.63 -6.83 -8.25
N LEU A 162 23.52 -6.91 -6.92
CA LEU A 162 22.34 -7.40 -6.19
C LEU A 162 21.60 -6.24 -5.53
N PHE A 163 22.34 -5.30 -4.94
CA PHE A 163 21.79 -4.23 -4.11
C PHE A 163 22.10 -2.83 -4.66
N GLY A 164 21.27 -1.86 -4.27
CA GLY A 164 21.40 -0.46 -4.68
C GLY A 164 20.94 -0.17 -6.11
N SER A 165 21.07 1.08 -6.53
CA SER A 165 20.56 1.53 -7.83
C SER A 165 21.32 0.97 -9.04
N ARG A 166 22.58 0.53 -8.86
CA ARG A 166 23.41 -0.02 -9.95
C ARG A 166 22.93 -1.39 -10.43
N SER A 167 22.18 -2.13 -9.61
CA SER A 167 21.57 -3.41 -9.99
C SER A 167 20.25 -3.25 -10.76
N ILE A 168 19.72 -2.02 -10.90
CA ILE A 168 18.43 -1.77 -11.54
C ILE A 168 18.57 -1.84 -13.07
N ALA A 169 17.93 -2.84 -13.66
CA ALA A 169 17.70 -2.92 -15.10
C ALA A 169 16.42 -2.16 -15.49
N VAL A 170 16.26 -1.87 -16.79
CA VAL A 170 15.06 -1.20 -17.31
C VAL A 170 13.84 -2.12 -17.13
N PRO A 171 12.80 -1.72 -16.37
CA PRO A 171 11.63 -2.56 -16.14
C PRO A 171 10.91 -2.95 -17.43
N GLY A 172 10.38 -4.16 -17.49
CA GLY A 172 9.62 -4.68 -18.62
C GLY A 172 8.14 -4.95 -18.31
N GLU A 173 7.69 -4.79 -17.07
CA GLU A 173 6.39 -5.31 -16.61
C GLU A 173 5.21 -4.90 -17.51
N TYR A 174 5.09 -3.63 -17.91
CA TYR A 174 3.95 -3.16 -18.72
C TYR A 174 4.08 -3.42 -20.23
N LYS A 175 5.12 -4.12 -20.66
CA LYS A 175 5.44 -4.30 -22.08
C LYS A 175 4.50 -5.31 -22.73
N GLN A 176 3.89 -4.90 -23.84
CA GLN A 176 3.03 -5.76 -24.68
C GLN A 176 1.78 -6.30 -23.96
N PHE A 177 1.31 -5.62 -22.91
CA PHE A 177 -0.02 -5.90 -22.40
C PHE A 177 -1.09 -5.36 -23.34
N GLY A 178 -2.07 -6.22 -23.62
CA GLY A 178 -3.29 -5.88 -24.34
C GLY A 178 -4.45 -6.51 -23.59
N GLY A 179 -5.48 -5.71 -23.31
CA GLY A 179 -6.65 -6.12 -22.56
C GLY A 179 -7.93 -5.70 -23.26
N LYS A 180 -9.04 -6.35 -22.93
CA LYS A 180 -10.37 -5.94 -23.34
C LYS A 180 -10.95 -4.90 -22.38
N LEU A 181 -10.61 -4.99 -21.09
CA LEU A 181 -11.12 -4.06 -20.09
C LEU A 181 -10.26 -2.79 -19.98
N PRO A 182 -10.84 -1.66 -19.54
CA PRO A 182 -10.06 -0.47 -19.20
C PRO A 182 -9.03 -0.77 -18.11
N TRP A 183 -7.83 -0.19 -18.20
CA TRP A 183 -6.78 -0.30 -17.19
C TRP A 183 -7.25 0.03 -15.78
N ARG A 184 -8.20 0.96 -15.66
CA ARG A 184 -8.84 1.29 -14.40
C ARG A 184 -9.44 0.09 -13.69
N ASP A 185 -10.09 -0.80 -14.43
CA ASP A 185 -10.70 -2.00 -13.85
C ASP A 185 -9.69 -3.06 -13.45
N LEU A 186 -8.48 -3.02 -14.02
CA LEU A 186 -7.38 -3.94 -13.75
C LEU A 186 -6.51 -3.49 -12.57
N LEU A 187 -6.29 -2.17 -12.42
CA LEU A 187 -5.32 -1.62 -11.47
C LEU A 187 -5.95 -1.08 -10.17
N MET A 188 -7.16 -0.51 -10.23
CA MET A 188 -7.79 0.09 -9.04
C MET A 188 -8.04 -0.87 -7.87
N PRO A 189 -8.39 -2.16 -8.08
CA PRO A 189 -8.54 -3.09 -6.96
C PRO A 189 -7.25 -3.18 -6.12
N THR A 190 -6.10 -3.31 -6.78
CA THR A 190 -4.80 -3.39 -6.13
C THR A 190 -4.35 -2.03 -5.57
N ALA A 191 -4.64 -0.92 -6.25
CA ALA A 191 -4.38 0.42 -5.72
C ALA A 191 -5.10 0.65 -4.37
N ASN A 192 -6.37 0.24 -4.28
CA ASN A 192 -7.14 0.32 -3.04
C ASN A 192 -6.54 -0.54 -1.92
N ILE A 193 -6.10 -1.77 -2.22
CA ILE A 193 -5.41 -2.62 -1.24
C ILE A 193 -4.14 -1.93 -0.72
N CYS A 194 -3.32 -1.36 -1.60
CA CYS A 194 -2.13 -0.61 -1.20
C CYS A 194 -2.47 0.58 -0.29
N ARG A 195 -3.62 1.23 -0.52
CA ARG A 195 -4.10 2.38 0.26
C ARG A 195 -4.57 1.98 1.65
N TYR A 196 -5.40 0.93 1.74
CA TYR A 196 -6.10 0.59 2.96
C TYR A 196 -5.27 -0.34 3.87
N GLY A 197 -4.51 -1.25 3.28
CA GLY A 197 -3.63 -2.15 4.03
C GLY A 197 -3.39 -3.48 3.33
N ILE A 198 -2.19 -4.00 3.51
CA ILE A 198 -1.70 -5.29 3.04
C ILE A 198 -1.35 -6.08 4.29
N LEU A 199 -2.00 -7.23 4.47
CA LEU A 199 -1.61 -8.17 5.52
C LEU A 199 -0.32 -8.87 5.11
N ILE A 200 0.72 -8.74 5.92
CA ILE A 200 2.03 -9.31 5.63
C ILE A 200 1.96 -10.84 5.81
N SER A 201 2.32 -11.58 4.78
CA SER A 201 2.39 -13.04 4.80
C SER A 201 3.63 -13.54 5.54
N ASP A 202 3.61 -14.80 5.97
CA ASP A 202 4.79 -15.46 6.52
C ASP A 202 5.97 -15.46 5.54
N ALA A 203 5.69 -15.70 4.26
CA ALA A 203 6.70 -15.71 3.20
C ALA A 203 7.39 -14.34 3.05
N LEU A 204 6.60 -13.26 2.99
CA LEU A 204 7.17 -11.91 2.90
C LEU A 204 7.95 -11.56 4.16
N ALA A 205 7.39 -11.83 5.35
CA ALA A 205 8.08 -11.57 6.62
C ALA A 205 9.42 -12.30 6.72
N MET A 206 9.47 -13.57 6.31
CA MET A 206 10.71 -14.36 6.27
C MET A 206 11.74 -13.70 5.34
N LYS A 207 11.34 -13.24 4.15
CA LYS A 207 12.25 -12.55 3.22
C LYS A 207 12.72 -11.19 3.73
N LEU A 208 11.88 -10.45 4.44
CA LEU A 208 12.30 -9.21 5.09
C LEU A 208 13.34 -9.47 6.20
N GLN A 209 13.16 -10.54 6.97
CA GLN A 209 14.12 -10.96 8.00
C GLN A 209 15.45 -11.40 7.40
N GLU A 210 15.43 -12.22 6.33
CA GLU A 210 16.65 -12.63 5.61
C GLU A 210 17.45 -11.44 5.06
N ASN A 211 16.77 -10.33 4.73
CA ASN A 211 17.37 -9.11 4.18
C ASN A 211 17.51 -7.97 5.20
N GLU A 212 17.40 -8.24 6.51
CA GLU A 212 17.40 -7.19 7.55
C GLU A 212 18.64 -6.30 7.48
N ASN A 213 19.82 -6.88 7.20
CA ASN A 213 21.08 -6.13 7.05
C ASN A 213 20.99 -5.06 5.96
N TYR A 214 20.49 -5.41 4.77
CA TYR A 214 20.33 -4.43 3.68
C TYR A 214 19.18 -3.48 3.96
N LEU A 215 18.07 -3.97 4.54
CA LEU A 215 16.90 -3.16 4.89
C LEU A 215 17.27 -1.94 5.74
N PHE A 216 18.16 -2.12 6.73
CA PHE A 216 18.63 -1.05 7.63
C PHE A 216 19.91 -0.34 7.15
N SER A 217 20.45 -0.68 5.98
CA SER A 217 21.61 0.01 5.43
C SER A 217 21.27 1.45 5.02
N PRO A 218 22.26 2.37 5.01
CA PRO A 218 22.04 3.76 4.57
C PRO A 218 21.45 3.84 3.15
N ASP A 219 21.93 2.98 2.26
CA ASP A 219 21.60 2.93 0.82
C ASP A 219 20.33 2.12 0.51
N SER A 220 19.63 1.63 1.54
CA SER A 220 18.42 0.84 1.38
C SER A 220 17.29 1.62 0.69
N HIS A 221 16.80 1.06 -0.41
CA HIS A 221 15.55 1.46 -1.05
C HIS A 221 14.32 0.69 -0.51
N LEU A 222 14.52 -0.16 0.51
CA LEU A 222 13.48 -1.03 1.06
C LEU A 222 12.85 -0.47 2.34
N LYS A 223 13.17 0.76 2.75
CA LYS A 223 12.74 1.37 4.02
C LYS A 223 11.21 1.39 4.21
N ILE A 224 10.43 1.30 3.13
CA ILE A 224 8.96 1.12 3.18
C ILE A 224 8.54 -0.15 3.94
N PHE A 225 9.42 -1.15 4.04
CA PHE A 225 9.18 -2.39 4.79
C PHE A 225 9.64 -2.34 6.25
N ILE A 226 10.03 -1.15 6.75
CA ILE A 226 10.25 -0.92 8.18
C ILE A 226 8.94 -0.43 8.79
N ASN A 227 8.45 -1.16 9.77
CA ASN A 227 7.27 -0.77 10.54
C ASN A 227 7.61 0.47 11.38
N PRO A 228 6.94 1.62 11.16
CA PRO A 228 7.27 2.87 11.83
C PRO A 228 6.96 2.85 13.34
N GLU A 229 6.09 1.94 13.80
CA GLU A 229 5.73 1.83 15.21
C GLU A 229 6.78 1.06 16.01
N THR A 230 7.38 0.03 15.40
CA THR A 230 8.35 -0.85 16.07
C THR A 230 9.80 -0.54 15.69
N ASN A 231 10.00 0.21 14.61
CA ASN A 231 11.29 0.43 13.96
C ASN A 231 12.03 -0.89 13.63
N ARG A 232 11.25 -1.93 13.31
CA ARG A 232 11.72 -3.25 12.86
C ARG A 232 11.11 -3.57 11.49
N ALA A 233 11.66 -4.56 10.79
CA ALA A 233 10.99 -5.11 9.62
C ALA A 233 9.55 -5.54 9.96
N TYR A 234 8.62 -5.32 9.04
CA TYR A 234 7.25 -5.81 9.21
C TYR A 234 7.24 -7.34 9.43
N LYS A 235 6.39 -7.79 10.35
CA LYS A 235 6.20 -9.21 10.68
C LYS A 235 4.92 -9.76 10.08
N ALA A 236 4.84 -11.09 9.98
CA ALA A 236 3.63 -11.78 9.54
C ALA A 236 2.43 -11.39 10.41
N GLY A 237 1.29 -11.16 9.76
CA GLY A 237 0.06 -10.70 10.42
C GLY A 237 0.00 -9.20 10.71
N GLU A 238 1.10 -8.45 10.55
CA GLU A 238 1.04 -6.98 10.60
C GLU A 238 0.42 -6.40 9.33
N VAL A 239 -0.14 -5.20 9.44
CA VAL A 239 -0.75 -4.49 8.31
C VAL A 239 0.18 -3.37 7.86
N MET A 240 0.65 -3.47 6.62
CA MET A 240 1.47 -2.46 5.95
C MET A 240 0.63 -1.67 4.95
N ARG A 241 0.91 -0.38 4.78
CA ARG A 241 0.32 0.44 3.69
C ARG A 241 1.41 0.89 2.72
N ARG A 242 1.03 1.04 1.45
CA ARG A 242 1.92 1.53 0.38
C ARG A 242 1.23 2.67 -0.38
N PRO A 243 0.99 3.83 0.27
CA PRO A 243 0.22 4.92 -0.32
C PRO A 243 0.84 5.47 -1.61
N GLU A 244 2.17 5.57 -1.68
CA GLU A 244 2.85 6.02 -2.90
C GLU A 244 2.66 5.05 -4.08
N LEU A 245 2.67 3.74 -3.82
CA LEU A 245 2.36 2.75 -4.85
C LEU A 245 0.87 2.79 -5.23
N ALA A 246 -0.02 3.03 -4.27
CA ALA A 246 -1.45 3.23 -4.55
C ALA A 246 -1.66 4.42 -5.49
N ASP A 247 -0.99 5.56 -5.24
CA ASP A 247 -1.03 6.74 -6.10
C ASP A 247 -0.46 6.47 -7.50
N ALA A 248 0.64 5.73 -7.59
CA ALA A 248 1.23 5.35 -8.87
C ALA A 248 0.29 4.45 -9.68
N LEU A 249 -0.29 3.43 -9.06
CA LEU A 249 -1.26 2.53 -9.70
C LEU A 249 -2.54 3.27 -10.11
N GLU A 250 -3.01 4.22 -9.31
CA GLU A 250 -4.17 5.05 -9.65
C GLU A 250 -3.89 6.02 -10.81
N GLN A 251 -2.70 6.61 -10.86
CA GLN A 251 -2.28 7.42 -12.01
C GLN A 251 -2.22 6.58 -13.29
N LEU A 252 -1.66 5.36 -13.23
CA LEU A 252 -1.67 4.42 -14.35
C LEU A 252 -3.10 4.00 -14.73
N ALA A 253 -3.96 3.74 -13.74
CA ALA A 253 -5.36 3.37 -13.95
C ALA A 253 -6.14 4.42 -14.74
N ASN A 254 -5.85 5.70 -14.50
CA ASN A 254 -6.57 6.84 -15.07
C ASN A 254 -5.88 7.43 -16.31
N ALA A 255 -4.70 6.94 -16.69
CA ALA A 255 -3.97 7.43 -17.85
C ALA A 255 -4.64 7.01 -19.16
N ALA A 256 -4.62 7.89 -20.16
CA ALA A 256 -5.07 7.56 -21.51
C ALA A 256 -4.20 6.45 -22.14
N ASP A 257 -2.89 6.47 -21.85
CA ASP A 257 -1.94 5.42 -22.22
C ASP A 257 -0.99 5.14 -21.05
N PRO A 258 -1.29 4.12 -20.22
CA PRO A 258 -0.48 3.80 -19.04
C PRO A 258 0.93 3.31 -19.40
N VAL A 259 1.08 2.63 -20.54
CA VAL A 259 2.39 2.16 -21.01
C VAL A 259 3.26 3.36 -21.36
N GLN A 260 2.70 4.33 -22.08
CA GLN A 260 3.40 5.58 -22.39
C GLN A 260 3.71 6.38 -21.12
N LEU A 261 2.78 6.48 -20.17
CA LEU A 261 3.01 7.17 -18.90
C LEU A 261 4.17 6.56 -18.12
N PHE A 262 4.22 5.23 -18.04
CA PHE A 262 5.24 4.50 -17.28
C PHE A 262 6.62 4.60 -17.93
N TYR A 263 6.73 4.42 -19.25
CA TYR A 263 8.03 4.33 -19.94
C TYR A 263 8.58 5.64 -20.49
N ASN A 264 7.71 6.59 -20.84
CA ASN A 264 8.10 7.83 -21.52
C ASN A 264 7.46 9.09 -20.91
N GLY A 265 6.64 8.93 -19.87
CA GLY A 265 5.92 10.01 -19.21
C GLY A 265 6.66 10.58 -18.01
N THR A 266 5.89 11.18 -17.10
CA THR A 266 6.40 11.75 -15.84
C THR A 266 6.97 10.67 -14.93
N MET A 267 6.35 9.50 -14.83
CA MET A 267 6.85 8.38 -14.02
C MET A 267 8.24 7.92 -14.44
N ALA A 268 8.52 7.86 -15.75
CA ALA A 268 9.85 7.53 -16.25
C ALA A 268 10.91 8.54 -15.76
N LYS A 269 10.57 9.83 -15.74
CA LYS A 269 11.45 10.89 -15.25
C LYS A 269 11.64 10.78 -13.73
N ASP A 270 10.60 10.46 -12.98
CA ASP A 270 10.69 10.31 -11.53
C ASP A 270 11.53 9.09 -11.13
N MET A 271 11.36 7.96 -11.84
CA MET A 271 12.20 6.77 -11.69
C MET A 271 13.66 7.06 -12.06
N ALA A 272 13.88 7.82 -13.15
CA ALA A 272 15.20 8.27 -13.53
C ALA A 272 15.81 9.12 -12.42
N VAL A 273 15.18 10.22 -12.02
CA VAL A 273 15.74 11.18 -11.04
C VAL A 273 15.98 10.51 -9.68
N SER A 274 15.07 9.66 -9.21
CA SER A 274 15.24 8.94 -7.94
C SER A 274 16.43 7.96 -7.98
N SER A 275 16.66 7.30 -9.13
CA SER A 275 17.83 6.43 -9.34
C SER A 275 19.13 7.21 -9.64
N LEU A 276 19.02 8.38 -10.28
CA LEU A 276 20.12 9.24 -10.73
C LEU A 276 20.71 10.11 -9.62
N LYS A 277 19.99 10.36 -8.51
CA LYS A 277 20.62 10.99 -7.33
C LYS A 277 21.79 10.16 -6.76
N THR A 278 21.87 8.89 -7.13
CA THR A 278 23.00 7.99 -6.81
C THR A 278 23.86 7.65 -8.03
N ILE A 279 23.43 7.99 -9.27
CA ILE A 279 24.17 7.66 -10.50
C ILE A 279 24.19 8.85 -11.46
N CYS A 280 25.36 9.45 -11.66
CA CYS A 280 25.59 10.34 -12.81
C CYS A 280 25.40 9.55 -14.12
N ALA A 281 24.42 9.98 -14.92
CA ALA A 281 24.13 9.58 -16.31
C ALA A 281 23.58 8.16 -16.56
N ILE A 282 22.24 7.96 -16.45
CA ILE A 282 21.60 6.70 -16.91
C ILE A 282 20.32 6.83 -17.76
N ILE A 283 19.58 7.94 -17.79
CA ILE A 283 18.35 7.97 -18.63
C ILE A 283 18.27 9.25 -19.45
N GLU A 284 19.07 9.32 -20.52
CA GLU A 284 18.79 10.25 -21.62
C GLU A 284 18.62 9.51 -22.96
N GLN A 285 17.42 9.71 -23.47
CA GLN A 285 16.92 9.55 -24.84
C GLN A 285 16.69 8.13 -25.40
N ASN A 286 15.39 7.90 -25.63
CA ASN A 286 14.78 6.93 -26.54
C ASN A 286 14.73 5.46 -26.09
N PHE A 287 13.84 5.18 -25.13
CA PHE A 287 13.29 3.85 -24.85
C PHE A 287 12.78 3.11 -26.10
N HIS A 288 12.37 3.84 -27.14
CA HIS A 288 11.76 3.29 -28.34
C HIS A 288 12.68 2.38 -29.18
N ASN A 289 14.01 2.59 -29.13
CA ASN A 289 14.95 1.87 -30.00
C ASN A 289 15.60 0.62 -29.35
N LEU A 290 15.43 0.42 -28.05
CA LEU A 290 15.90 -0.78 -27.33
C LEU A 290 14.89 -1.93 -27.39
N CYS A 291 13.66 -1.66 -27.83
CA CYS A 291 12.61 -2.67 -28.04
C CYS A 291 12.38 -2.96 -29.53
N LYS A 292 13.44 -3.28 -30.30
CA LYS A 292 13.23 -3.96 -31.59
C LYS A 292 12.84 -5.41 -31.30
N PHE A 293 11.57 -5.70 -31.51
CA PHE A 293 10.91 -6.96 -31.21
C PHE A 293 11.44 -8.11 -32.07
N GLN A 294 11.71 -9.25 -31.44
CA GLN A 294 11.61 -10.55 -32.09
C GLN A 294 10.33 -11.21 -31.59
N TRP A 295 9.42 -11.48 -32.53
CA TRP A 295 8.42 -12.52 -32.34
C TRP A 295 9.15 -13.85 -32.47
N GLU A 296 9.50 -14.48 -31.36
CA GLU A 296 9.88 -15.89 -31.41
C GLU A 296 8.61 -16.69 -31.68
N LYS A 297 8.41 -17.04 -32.96
CA LYS A 297 7.49 -18.12 -33.31
C LYS A 297 8.10 -19.40 -32.78
N ILE A 298 7.39 -20.06 -31.87
CA ILE A 298 7.60 -21.48 -31.57
C ILE A 298 7.02 -22.29 -32.73
#